data_AF-H1DDS9-F1
#
_entry.id   AF-H1DDS9-F1
#
_cell.length_a   1.000
_cell.length_b   1.000
_cell.length_c   1.000
_cell.angle_alpha   90.00
_cell.angle_beta   90.00
_cell.angle_gamma   90.00
#
_symmetry.space_group_name_H-M   'P 1'
#
loop_
_entity.id
_entity.type
_entity.pdbx_description
1 polymer ?
#
loop_
_entity_poly.entity_id
_entity_poly.type
_entity_poly.pdbx_seq_one_letter_code
_entity_poly.pdbx_strand_id
1 'polypeptide(L)'
;MKKKELRKRLRKLGFRWDDYNLNGVFFYVYTGYVLKHKNGRWEVYYIERTIRNLVGIFEKEEDACDFFYKSYIQVFGNSKYRNSAFQIKFIAFLRVFNIVLAGAVILYFVYSFFNG
;
A
#
# COMPACT_ATOMS: atom_id res chain seq x y z
N MET A 1 -18.82 -1.15 -5.28
CA MET A 1 -18.16 0.06 -5.85
C MET A 1 -17.67 -0.23 -7.28
N LYS A 2 -17.57 0.72 -8.22
CA LYS A 2 -16.95 0.41 -9.55
C LYS A 2 -15.42 0.34 -9.51
N LYS A 3 -14.80 -0.31 -10.51
CA LYS A 3 -13.34 -0.49 -10.63
C LYS A 3 -12.53 0.81 -10.58
N LYS A 4 -13.06 1.90 -11.14
CA LYS A 4 -12.41 3.23 -11.08
C LYS A 4 -12.31 3.76 -9.64
N GLU A 5 -13.36 3.57 -8.85
CA GLU A 5 -13.41 3.98 -7.45
C GLU A 5 -12.55 3.07 -6.57
N LEU A 6 -12.57 1.76 -6.81
CA LEU A 6 -11.66 0.80 -6.15
C LEU A 6 -10.18 1.23 -6.32
N ARG A 7 -9.78 1.54 -7.55
CA ARG A 7 -8.43 2.04 -7.86
C ARG A 7 -8.10 3.34 -7.11
N LYS A 8 -9.07 4.23 -6.95
CA LYS A 8 -8.88 5.50 -6.23
C LYS A 8 -8.68 5.24 -4.73
N ARG A 9 -9.47 4.35 -4.14
CA ARG A 9 -9.36 3.97 -2.72
C ARG A 9 -8.03 3.30 -2.41
N LEU A 10 -7.62 2.30 -3.18
CA LEU A 10 -6.33 1.63 -2.99
C LEU A 10 -5.16 2.61 -3.09
N ARG A 11 -5.16 3.51 -4.07
CA ARG A 11 -4.14 4.57 -4.19
C ARG A 11 -4.12 5.55 -3.01
N LYS A 12 -5.29 5.93 -2.49
CA LYS A 12 -5.37 6.78 -1.28
C LYS A 12 -4.74 6.11 -0.05
N LEU A 13 -4.73 4.78 -0.01
CA LEU A 13 -4.05 4.01 1.04
C LEU A 13 -2.57 3.75 0.75
N GLY A 14 -2.03 4.35 -0.32
CA GLY A 14 -0.63 4.23 -0.72
C GLY A 14 -0.31 3.00 -1.57
N PHE A 15 -1.31 2.18 -1.95
CA PHE A 15 -1.07 1.08 -2.89
C PHE A 15 -0.74 1.62 -4.28
N ARG A 16 0.40 1.18 -4.81
CA ARG A 16 0.81 1.48 -6.18
C ARG A 16 -0.07 0.72 -7.17
N TRP A 17 -0.08 1.17 -8.41
CA TRP A 17 -0.94 0.59 -9.45
C TRP A 17 -0.57 -0.86 -9.81
N ASP A 18 0.67 -1.27 -9.49
CA ASP A 18 1.26 -2.59 -9.68
C ASP A 18 1.12 -3.51 -8.45
N ASP A 19 0.67 -3.01 -7.30
CA ASP A 19 0.45 -3.82 -6.08
C ASP A 19 -0.80 -4.74 -6.20
N TYR A 20 -1.71 -4.45 -7.13
CA TYR A 20 -3.00 -5.12 -7.27
C TYR A 20 -3.39 -5.31 -8.74
N ASN A 21 -4.22 -6.31 -9.03
CA ASN A 21 -4.61 -6.61 -10.40
C ASN A 21 -6.12 -6.49 -10.63
N LEU A 22 -6.55 -5.35 -11.18
CA LEU A 22 -7.95 -5.15 -11.53
C LEU A 22 -8.27 -5.55 -12.98
N ASN A 23 -7.27 -5.90 -13.78
CA ASN A 23 -7.40 -6.07 -15.23
C ASN A 23 -7.53 -7.54 -15.66
N GLY A 24 -7.43 -8.49 -14.74
CA GLY A 24 -7.59 -9.91 -15.03
C GLY A 24 -6.37 -10.56 -15.68
N VAL A 25 -5.22 -9.87 -15.69
CA VAL A 25 -3.98 -10.37 -16.29
C VAL A 25 -3.29 -11.30 -15.29
N PHE A 26 -2.87 -12.48 -15.68
CA PHE A 26 -2.15 -13.40 -14.79
C PHE A 26 -0.66 -13.28 -15.07
N PHE A 27 0.12 -12.86 -14.07
CA PHE A 27 1.59 -12.91 -14.13
C PHE A 27 2.07 -14.18 -13.42
N TYR A 28 3.09 -14.83 -13.97
CA TYR A 28 3.58 -16.15 -13.54
C TYR A 28 4.08 -16.19 -12.09
N VAL A 29 4.43 -15.02 -11.54
CA VAL A 29 4.98 -14.87 -10.18
C VAL A 29 4.23 -13.74 -9.45
N TYR A 30 2.91 -13.83 -9.39
CA TYR A 30 2.07 -12.88 -8.66
C TYR A 30 1.50 -13.51 -7.39
N THR A 31 1.50 -12.75 -6.30
CA THR A 31 0.76 -13.10 -5.08
C THR A 31 -0.19 -11.97 -4.75
N GLY A 32 -1.49 -12.25 -4.74
CA GLY A 32 -2.51 -11.24 -4.47
C GLY A 32 -3.84 -11.49 -5.14
N TYR A 33 -4.75 -10.53 -5.02
CA TYR A 33 -6.08 -10.62 -5.61
C TYR A 33 -6.12 -10.14 -7.06
N VAL A 34 -6.89 -10.84 -7.88
CA VAL A 34 -7.13 -10.52 -9.29
C VAL A 34 -8.63 -10.43 -9.57
N LEU A 35 -9.07 -9.32 -10.14
CA LEU A 35 -10.43 -9.14 -10.63
C LEU A 35 -10.48 -9.46 -12.13
N LYS A 36 -11.40 -10.33 -12.55
CA LYS A 36 -11.57 -10.74 -13.94
C LYS A 36 -13.05 -10.76 -14.31
N HIS A 37 -13.38 -10.32 -15.52
CA HIS A 37 -14.71 -10.51 -16.10
C HIS A 37 -14.67 -11.67 -17.10
N LYS A 38 -15.50 -12.70 -16.90
CA LYS A 38 -15.54 -13.90 -17.73
C LYS A 38 -16.96 -14.43 -17.81
N ASN A 39 -17.42 -14.78 -19.02
CA ASN A 39 -18.75 -15.37 -19.26
C ASN A 39 -19.91 -14.57 -18.64
N GLY A 40 -19.85 -13.23 -18.72
CA GLY A 40 -20.87 -12.34 -18.18
C GLY A 40 -20.84 -12.18 -16.65
N ARG A 41 -19.86 -12.79 -15.96
CA ARG A 41 -19.71 -12.73 -14.51
C ARG A 41 -18.38 -12.10 -14.11
N TRP A 42 -18.36 -11.54 -12.91
CA TRP A 42 -17.18 -11.02 -12.26
C TRP A 42 -16.60 -12.06 -11.31
N GLU A 43 -15.40 -12.51 -11.60
CA GLU A 43 -14.65 -13.48 -10.82
C GLU A 43 -13.53 -12.75 -10.05
N VAL A 44 -13.38 -13.09 -8.78
CA VAL A 44 -12.25 -12.65 -7.95
C VAL A 44 -11.41 -13.88 -7.63
N TYR A 45 -10.13 -13.80 -8.00
CA TYR A 45 -9.14 -14.83 -7.70
C TYR A 45 -8.17 -14.35 -6.63
N TYR A 46 -7.71 -15.25 -5.79
CA TYR A 46 -6.49 -15.09 -5.01
C TYR A 46 -5.41 -15.96 -5.65
N ILE A 47 -4.28 -15.35 -6.01
CA ILE A 47 -3.14 -16.05 -6.57
C ILE A 47 -2.07 -16.16 -5.50
N GLU A 48 -1.52 -17.34 -5.36
CA GLU A 48 -0.33 -17.59 -4.57
C GLU A 48 0.70 -18.30 -5.46
N ARG A 49 1.70 -17.55 -5.94
CA ARG A 49 2.67 -18.00 -6.95
C ARG A 49 1.96 -18.43 -8.24
N THR A 50 1.94 -19.72 -8.55
CA THR A 50 1.29 -20.30 -9.74
C THR A 50 -0.12 -20.82 -9.46
N ILE A 51 -0.53 -20.88 -8.20
CA ILE A 51 -1.82 -21.43 -7.79
C ILE A 51 -2.88 -20.34 -7.87
N ARG A 52 -3.96 -20.61 -8.58
CA ARG A 52 -5.10 -19.70 -8.74
C ARG A 52 -6.30 -20.26 -7.98
N ASN A 53 -6.72 -19.55 -6.93
CA ASN A 53 -7.89 -19.90 -6.14
C ASN A 53 -9.03 -18.97 -6.50
N LEU A 54 -10.14 -19.50 -7.01
CA LEU A 54 -11.35 -18.73 -7.23
C LEU A 54 -12.02 -18.51 -5.86
N VAL A 55 -12.12 -17.25 -5.43
CA VAL A 55 -12.60 -16.90 -4.08
C VAL A 55 -13.95 -16.17 -4.09
N GLY A 56 -14.43 -15.76 -5.26
CA GLY A 56 -15.76 -15.18 -5.40
C GLY A 56 -16.20 -15.07 -6.85
N ILE A 57 -17.52 -15.20 -7.06
CA ILE A 57 -18.20 -15.01 -8.34
C ILE A 57 -19.39 -14.10 -8.09
N PHE A 58 -19.56 -13.07 -8.92
CA PHE A 58 -20.58 -12.04 -8.75
C PHE A 58 -21.20 -11.69 -10.10
N GLU A 59 -22.49 -11.35 -10.09
CA GLU A 59 -23.19 -10.88 -11.29
C GLU A 59 -22.90 -9.40 -11.58
N LYS A 60 -22.60 -8.61 -10.54
CA LYS A 60 -22.36 -7.16 -10.65
C LYS A 60 -20.90 -6.80 -10.39
N GLU A 61 -20.39 -5.82 -11.15
CA GLU A 61 -19.03 -5.29 -10.97
C GLU A 61 -18.85 -4.73 -9.56
N GLU A 62 -19.90 -4.08 -9.05
CA GLU A 62 -19.90 -3.40 -7.78
C GLU A 62 -19.61 -4.34 -6.62
N ASP A 63 -20.27 -5.50 -6.62
CA ASP A 63 -20.16 -6.52 -5.59
C ASP A 63 -18.77 -7.17 -5.61
N ALA A 64 -18.27 -7.49 -6.80
CA ALA A 64 -16.93 -8.05 -6.97
C ALA A 64 -15.82 -7.09 -6.51
N CYS A 65 -15.95 -5.81 -6.84
CA CYS A 65 -15.00 -4.78 -6.40
C CYS A 65 -15.07 -4.52 -4.89
N ASP A 66 -16.27 -4.57 -4.30
CA ASP A 66 -16.42 -4.43 -2.84
C ASP A 66 -15.83 -5.62 -2.09
N PHE A 67 -16.05 -6.83 -2.60
CA PHE A 67 -15.41 -8.04 -2.09
C PHE A 67 -13.88 -7.95 -2.21
N PHE A 68 -13.38 -7.64 -3.41
CA PHE A 68 -11.94 -7.46 -3.67
C PHE A 68 -11.32 -6.50 -2.65
N TYR A 69 -11.92 -5.32 -2.47
CA TYR A 69 -11.39 -4.31 -1.54
C TYR A 69 -11.28 -4.84 -0.12
N LYS A 70 -12.36 -5.43 0.40
CA LYS A 70 -12.41 -5.97 1.77
C LYS A 70 -11.33 -7.03 1.97
N SER A 71 -11.26 -8.01 1.07
CA SER A 71 -10.27 -9.09 1.15
C SER A 71 -8.84 -8.58 1.01
N TYR A 72 -8.60 -7.65 0.08
CA TYR A 72 -7.27 -7.08 -0.15
C TYR A 72 -6.78 -6.29 1.08
N ILE A 73 -7.63 -5.48 1.70
CA ILE A 73 -7.27 -4.73 2.91
C ILE A 73 -7.07 -5.66 4.10
N GLN A 74 -7.89 -6.70 4.24
CA GLN A 74 -7.73 -7.69 5.29
C GLN A 74 -6.36 -8.38 5.24
N VAL A 75 -5.87 -8.72 4.05
CA VAL A 75 -4.59 -9.43 3.86
C VAL A 75 -3.40 -8.47 3.81
N PHE A 76 -3.49 -7.38 3.03
CA PHE A 76 -2.35 -6.51 2.70
C PHE A 76 -2.38 -5.15 3.39
N GLY A 77 -3.51 -4.77 4.01
CA GLY A 77 -3.61 -3.51 4.72
C GLY A 77 -2.61 -3.43 5.87
N ASN A 78 -2.63 -4.42 6.77
CA ASN A 78 -1.83 -4.39 7.99
C ASN A 78 -0.31 -4.32 7.74
N SER A 79 0.21 -5.06 6.74
CA SER A 79 1.63 -5.04 6.41
C SER A 79 2.07 -3.67 5.88
N LYS A 80 1.23 -3.02 5.08
CA LYS A 80 1.51 -1.69 4.54
C LYS A 80 1.38 -0.59 5.59
N TYR A 81 0.36 -0.62 6.45
CA TYR A 81 0.24 0.35 7.55
C TYR A 81 1.38 0.24 8.55
N ARG A 82 1.88 -0.97 8.84
CA ARG A 82 3.05 -1.16 9.72
C ARG A 82 4.30 -0.49 9.14
N ASN A 83 4.57 -0.67 7.85
CA ASN A 83 5.71 -0.05 7.18
C ASN A 83 5.56 1.46 7.02
N SER A 84 4.37 1.95 6.64
CA SER A 84 4.11 3.39 6.53
C SER A 84 4.21 4.09 7.88
N ALA A 85 3.72 3.49 8.97
CA ALA A 85 3.85 4.04 10.31
C ALA A 85 5.32 4.09 10.77
N PHE A 86 6.10 3.06 10.46
CA PHE A 86 7.54 3.06 10.71
C PHE A 86 8.25 4.17 9.92
N GLN A 87 7.97 4.30 8.63
CA GLN A 87 8.53 5.36 7.77
C GLN A 87 8.19 6.76 8.29
N ILE A 88 6.93 7.00 8.67
CA ILE A 88 6.51 8.29 9.25
C ILE A 88 7.24 8.57 10.58
N LYS A 89 7.32 7.57 11.47
CA LYS A 89 8.06 7.70 12.74
C LYS A 89 9.55 7.95 12.52
N PHE A 90 10.15 7.29 11.53
CA PHE A 90 11.56 7.46 11.17
C PHE A 90 11.83 8.85 10.58
N ILE A 91 10.98 9.35 9.69
CA ILE A 91 11.07 10.73 9.16
C ILE A 91 10.94 11.75 10.30
N ALA A 92 9.99 11.54 11.23
CA ALA A 92 9.83 12.41 12.40
C ALA A 92 11.08 12.39 13.30
N PHE A 93 11.66 11.22 13.54
CA PHE A 93 12.91 11.05 14.27
C PHE A 93 14.08 11.80 13.61
N LEU A 94 14.28 11.63 12.29
CA LEU A 94 15.34 12.33 11.55
C LEU A 94 15.21 13.85 11.63
N ARG A 95 13.99 14.39 11.60
CA ARG A 95 13.76 15.83 11.75
C ARG A 95 14.19 16.35 13.12
N VAL A 96 13.83 15.64 14.20
CA VAL A 96 14.21 16.04 15.56
C VAL A 96 15.72 15.91 15.74
N PHE A 97 16.32 14.82 15.27
CA PHE A 97 17.75 14.57 15.38
C PHE A 97 18.59 15.67 14.70
N ASN A 98 18.20 16.08 13.48
CA ASN A 98 18.90 17.15 12.76
C ASN A 98 18.81 18.51 13.47
N ILE A 99 17.68 18.83 14.11
CA ILE A 99 17.54 20.08 14.87
C ILE A 99 18.48 20.08 16.08
N VAL A 100 18.54 18.97 16.83
CA VAL A 100 19.43 18.84 17.99
C VAL A 100 20.89 18.96 17.57
N LEU A 101 21.28 18.30 16.49
CA LEU A 101 22.65 18.35 15.96
C LEU A 101 23.03 19.78 15.52
N ALA A 102 22.13 20.49 14.82
CA ALA A 102 22.35 21.87 14.41
C ALA A 102 22.52 22.80 15.63
N GLY A 103 21.70 22.64 16.66
CA GLY A 103 21.82 23.41 17.90
C GLY A 103 23.17 23.18 18.61
N ALA A 104 23.64 21.93 18.67
CA ALA A 104 24.93 21.60 19.25
C ALA A 104 26.11 22.22 18.49
N VAL A 105 26.06 22.24 17.15
CA VAL A 105 27.09 22.88 16.31
C VAL A 105 27.12 24.39 16.53
N ILE A 106 25.95 25.05 16.61
CA ILE A 106 25.87 26.49 16.87
C ILE A 106 26.45 26.83 18.25
N LEU A 107 26.08 26.07 19.28
CA LEU A 107 26.60 26.25 20.63
C LEU A 107 28.13 26.08 20.68
N TYR A 108 28.66 25.08 19.98
CA TYR A 108 30.11 24.88 19.86
C TYR A 108 30.79 26.08 19.19
N PHE A 109 30.22 26.60 18.10
CA PHE A 109 30.78 27.75 17.39
C PHE A 109 30.76 29.03 18.24
N VAL A 110 29.65 29.28 18.96
CA VAL A 110 29.52 30.41 19.89
C VAL A 110 30.52 30.30 21.02
N TYR A 111 30.63 29.11 21.64
CA TYR A 111 31.59 28.86 22.71
C TYR A 111 33.04 29.11 22.27
N SER A 112 33.41 28.63 21.07
CA SER A 112 34.75 28.82 20.52
C SER A 112 35.05 30.28 20.12
N PHE A 113 34.03 31.06 19.71
CA PHE A 113 34.21 32.47 19.36
C PHE A 113 34.42 33.38 20.59
N PHE A 114 33.73 33.09 21.71
CA PHE A 114 33.86 33.89 22.93
C PHE A 114 35.08 33.52 23.81
N ASN A 115 35.64 32.32 23.63
CA ASN A 115 36.79 31.83 24.41
C ASN A 115 38.09 31.71 23.57
N GLY A 116 38.10 32.26 22.35
CA GLY A 116 39.24 32.25 21.42
C GLY A 116 39.90 33.62 21.29
#